data_AF-A0A7W1DG58-F1
#
_entry.id   AF-A0A7W1DG58-F1
#
_cell.length_a   1.000
_cell.length_b   1.000
_cell.length_c   1.000
_cell.angle_alpha   90.00
_cell.angle_beta   90.00
_cell.angle_gamma   90.00
#
_symmetry.space_group_name_H-M   'P 1'
#
loop_
_entity.id
_entity.type
_entity.pdbx_description
1 polymer ?
#
loop_
_entity_poly.entity_id
_entity_poly.type
_entity_poly.pdbx_seq_one_letter_code
_entity_poly.pdbx_strand_id
1 'polypeptide(L)'
;MEAPPEELEAHDRYAAQIEELGGRIVSAQALEPSSTATSVRGDVVTDGPFVESKEVLGGVTVIEARDLDHALEIARLSPATRRGGVEVRPILG
;
A
#
# COMPACT_ATOMS: atom_id res chain seq x y z
N MET A 1 11.97 -12.03 0.00
CA MET A 1 11.29 -13.33 0.28
C MET A 1 10.04 -13.34 -0.56
N GLU A 2 9.70 -14.42 -1.27
CA GLU A 2 8.47 -14.44 -2.08
C GLU A 2 7.25 -14.50 -1.15
N ALA A 3 6.21 -13.72 -1.46
CA ALA A 3 4.99 -13.68 -0.67
C ALA A 3 4.26 -15.04 -0.74
N PRO A 4 3.58 -15.47 0.32
CA PRO A 4 2.77 -16.69 0.29
C PRO A 4 1.73 -16.66 -0.85
N PRO A 5 1.43 -17.80 -1.50
CA PRO A 5 0.46 -17.84 -2.60
C PRO A 5 -0.90 -17.24 -2.25
N GLU A 6 -1.40 -17.46 -1.03
CA GLU A 6 -2.69 -16.91 -0.61
C GLU A 6 -2.69 -15.38 -0.52
N GLU A 7 -1.53 -14.78 -0.29
CA GLU A 7 -1.36 -13.32 -0.26
C GLU A 7 -1.38 -12.77 -1.69
N LEU A 8 -0.65 -13.40 -2.60
CA LEU A 8 -0.65 -13.06 -4.04
C LEU A 8 -2.07 -13.14 -4.62
N GLU A 9 -2.77 -14.25 -4.39
CA GLU A 9 -4.16 -14.42 -4.86
C GLU A 9 -5.12 -13.37 -4.27
N ALA A 10 -4.91 -12.96 -3.02
CA ALA A 10 -5.70 -11.90 -2.41
C ALA A 10 -5.44 -10.54 -3.08
N HIS A 11 -4.21 -10.26 -3.47
CA HIS A 11 -3.85 -9.05 -4.22
C HIS A 11 -4.40 -9.07 -5.65
N ASP A 12 -4.36 -10.21 -6.34
CA ASP A 12 -4.96 -10.35 -7.67
C ASP A 12 -6.48 -10.13 -7.64
N ARG A 13 -7.16 -10.73 -6.65
CA ARG A 13 -8.59 -10.51 -6.43
C ARG A 13 -8.88 -9.04 -6.15
N TYR A 14 -8.06 -8.40 -5.33
CA TYR A 14 -8.23 -6.99 -5.00
C TYR A 14 -8.11 -6.10 -6.24
N ALA A 15 -7.17 -6.41 -7.15
CA ALA A 15 -7.03 -5.69 -8.41
C ALA A 15 -8.30 -5.79 -9.28
N ALA A 16 -8.87 -6.99 -9.41
CA ALA A 16 -10.13 -7.18 -10.14
C ALA A 16 -11.29 -6.39 -9.50
N GLN A 17 -11.40 -6.42 -8.17
CA GLN A 17 -12.46 -5.69 -7.44
C GLN A 17 -12.36 -4.17 -7.61
N ILE A 18 -11.15 -3.61 -7.75
CA ILE A 18 -10.97 -2.19 -8.05
C ILE A 18 -11.63 -1.83 -9.39
N GLU A 19 -11.41 -2.64 -10.42
CA GLU A 19 -11.99 -2.41 -11.75
C GLU A 19 -13.51 -2.59 -11.74
N GLU A 20 -14.01 -3.61 -11.04
CA GLU A 20 -15.46 -3.87 -10.87
C GLU A 20 -16.19 -2.69 -10.20
N LEU A 21 -15.54 -2.00 -9.26
CA LEU A 21 -16.07 -0.79 -8.62
C LEU A 21 -15.95 0.47 -9.47
N GLY A 22 -15.29 0.39 -10.64
CA GLY A 22 -15.04 1.54 -11.52
C GLY A 22 -13.86 2.39 -11.08
N GLY A 23 -12.96 1.84 -10.26
CA GLY A 23 -11.63 2.39 -10.02
C GLY A 23 -10.61 1.89 -11.03
N ARG A 24 -9.41 2.46 -10.99
CA ARG A 24 -8.28 2.01 -11.84
C ARG A 24 -7.00 2.03 -11.05
N ILE A 25 -6.19 0.97 -11.13
CA ILE A 25 -4.83 0.99 -10.60
C ILE A 25 -3.95 1.82 -11.53
N VAL A 26 -3.28 2.83 -10.99
CA VAL A 26 -2.21 3.58 -11.67
C VAL A 26 -0.87 2.91 -11.41
N SER A 27 -0.63 2.51 -10.17
CA SER A 27 0.54 1.74 -9.75
C SER A 27 0.25 0.98 -8.46
N ALA A 28 0.91 -0.16 -8.26
CA ALA A 28 0.84 -0.94 -7.03
C ALA A 28 2.18 -1.61 -6.79
N GLN A 29 2.79 -1.39 -5.63
CA GLN A 29 4.11 -1.93 -5.29
C GLN A 29 4.09 -2.45 -3.86
N ALA A 30 4.47 -3.72 -3.68
CA ALA A 30 4.86 -4.25 -2.38
C ALA A 30 6.30 -3.81 -2.07
N LEU A 31 6.59 -3.55 -0.80
CA LEU A 31 7.91 -3.19 -0.32
C LEU A 31 8.55 -4.40 0.38
N GLU A 32 9.88 -4.51 0.28
CA GLU A 32 10.66 -5.44 1.10
C GLU A 32 10.51 -5.07 2.60
N PRO A 33 10.87 -5.99 3.53
CA PRO A 33 10.79 -5.72 4.97
C PRO A 33 11.44 -4.39 5.35
N SER A 34 10.86 -3.66 6.31
CA SER A 34 11.34 -2.32 6.70
C SER A 34 12.79 -2.30 7.20
N SER A 35 13.33 -3.45 7.65
CA SER A 35 14.74 -3.62 8.00
C SER A 35 15.70 -3.48 6.81
N THR A 36 15.20 -3.55 5.57
CA THR A 36 15.96 -3.31 4.34
C THR A 36 16.02 -1.84 3.95
N ALA A 37 15.27 -0.97 4.63
CA ALA A 37 15.24 0.45 4.34
C ALA A 37 16.56 1.14 4.71
N THR A 38 16.82 2.26 4.05
CA THR A 38 17.88 3.20 4.41
C THR A 38 17.27 4.59 4.43
N SER A 39 17.48 5.30 5.54
CA SER A 39 16.88 6.61 5.79
C SER A 39 17.90 7.73 5.68
N VAL A 40 17.48 8.85 5.10
CA VAL A 40 18.30 10.05 4.94
C VAL A 40 17.64 11.22 5.69
N ARG A 41 18.39 11.91 6.55
CA ARG A 41 17.98 13.13 7.28
C ARG A 41 19.04 14.21 7.14
N GLY A 42 18.77 15.20 6.29
CA GLY A 42 19.80 16.17 5.91
C GLY A 42 20.94 15.45 5.20
N ASP A 43 22.14 15.54 5.76
CA ASP A 43 23.36 14.86 5.31
C ASP A 43 23.61 13.50 5.99
N VAL A 44 22.76 13.11 6.95
CA VAL A 44 22.91 11.87 7.72
C VAL A 44 22.18 10.71 7.04
N VAL A 45 22.86 9.58 6.88
CA VAL A 45 22.31 8.31 6.37
C VAL A 45 22.32 7.28 7.50
N THR A 46 21.19 6.59 7.71
CA THR A 46 21.05 5.53 8.73
C THR A 46 20.34 4.31 8.16
N ASP A 47 20.76 3.12 8.61
CA ASP A 47 20.05 1.88 8.30
C ASP A 47 18.68 1.84 9.00
N GLY A 48 17.70 1.23 8.34
CA GLY A 48 16.34 1.09 8.83
C GLY A 48 15.36 2.17 8.35
N PRO A 49 14.08 2.06 8.75
CA PRO A 49 13.01 2.95 8.31
C PRO A 49 13.13 4.35 8.91
N PHE A 50 12.45 5.33 8.30
CA PHE A 50 12.55 6.73 8.73
C PHE A 50 11.98 6.95 10.14
N VAL A 51 10.85 6.29 10.45
CA VAL A 51 10.25 6.21 11.78
C VAL A 51 10.24 4.75 12.21
N GLU A 52 10.66 4.49 13.45
CA GLU A 52 10.41 3.21 14.11
C GLU A 52 9.00 3.20 14.70
N SER A 53 8.20 2.24 14.26
CA SER A 53 6.80 2.11 14.66
C SER A 53 6.41 0.64 14.76
N LYS A 54 5.33 0.37 15.50
CA LYS A 54 4.78 -0.98 15.63
C LYS A 54 4.22 -1.50 14.29
N GLU A 55 3.65 -0.60 13.50
CA GLU A 55 3.14 -0.88 12.16
C GLU A 55 4.03 -0.19 11.14
N VAL A 56 4.43 -0.90 10.08
CA VAL A 56 5.35 -0.40 9.07
C VAL A 56 4.67 -0.36 7.69
N LEU A 57 5.13 0.54 6.83
CA LEU A 57 4.64 0.62 5.45
C LEU A 57 5.10 -0.60 4.65
N GLY A 58 4.17 -1.49 4.29
CA GLY A 58 4.46 -2.70 3.52
C GLY A 58 4.23 -2.57 2.01
N GLY A 59 3.58 -1.51 1.55
CA GLY A 59 3.23 -1.33 0.14
C GLY A 59 2.53 -0.01 -0.11
N VAL A 60 2.50 0.39 -1.38
CA VAL A 60 1.78 1.59 -1.84
C VAL A 60 1.03 1.26 -3.12
N THR A 61 -0.25 1.64 -3.15
CA THR A 61 -1.09 1.56 -4.34
C THR A 61 -1.61 2.95 -4.66
N VAL A 62 -1.41 3.40 -5.89
CA VAL A 62 -2.05 4.59 -6.45
C VAL A 62 -3.21 4.14 -7.32
N ILE A 63 -4.39 4.64 -7.01
CA ILE A 63 -5.61 4.39 -7.77
C ILE A 63 -6.20 5.69 -8.28
N GLU A 64 -6.90 5.63 -9.40
CA GLU A 64 -7.90 6.62 -9.77
C GLU A 64 -9.25 6.21 -9.16
N ALA A 65 -9.90 7.18 -8.55
CA ALA A 65 -11.23 7.09 -7.98
C ALA A 65 -11.99 8.39 -8.30
N ARG A 66 -13.32 8.32 -8.35
CA ARG A 66 -14.18 9.46 -8.66
C ARG A 66 -14.11 10.56 -7.58
N ASP A 67 -13.95 10.15 -6.32
CA ASP A 67 -13.82 11.01 -5.15
C ASP A 67 -13.21 10.21 -3.98
N LEU A 68 -13.10 10.85 -2.80
CA LEU A 68 -12.54 10.23 -1.60
C LEU A 68 -13.42 9.08 -1.07
N ASP A 69 -14.75 9.21 -1.14
CA ASP A 69 -15.66 8.17 -0.64
C ASP A 69 -15.52 6.88 -1.46
N HIS A 70 -15.40 7.01 -2.79
CA HIS A 70 -15.10 5.90 -3.68
C HIS A 70 -13.73 5.28 -3.38
N ALA A 71 -12.71 6.10 -3.12
CA ALA A 71 -11.39 5.59 -2.73
C ALA A 71 -11.42 4.83 -1.40
N LEU A 72 -12.23 5.27 -0.43
CA LEU A 72 -12.41 4.60 0.85
C LEU A 72 -13.18 3.28 0.71
N GLU A 73 -14.19 3.23 -0.16
CA GLU A 73 -14.89 1.98 -0.51
C GLU A 73 -13.92 0.94 -1.07
N ILE A 74 -13.09 1.35 -2.04
CA ILE A 74 -12.03 0.52 -2.60
C ILE A 74 -11.03 0.09 -1.52
N ALA A 75 -10.54 1.02 -0.69
CA ALA A 75 -9.50 0.73 0.30
C ALA A 75 -9.93 -0.31 1.35
N ARG A 76 -11.22 -0.37 1.69
CA ARG A 76 -11.78 -1.38 2.62
C ARG A 76 -11.64 -2.81 2.12
N LEU A 77 -11.48 -3.02 0.80
CA LEU A 77 -11.28 -4.34 0.21
C LEU A 77 -9.81 -4.78 0.20
N SER A 78 -8.88 -3.88 0.52
CA SER A 78 -7.44 -4.19 0.48
C SER A 78 -7.08 -5.34 1.44
N PRO A 79 -6.31 -6.35 0.97
CA PRO A 79 -5.83 -7.44 1.83
C PRO A 79 -5.07 -6.97 3.06
N ALA A 80 -4.40 -5.81 2.99
CA ALA A 80 -3.63 -5.22 4.09
C ALA A 80 -4.50 -4.93 5.33
N THR A 81 -5.80 -4.69 5.16
CA THR A 81 -6.74 -4.43 6.27
C THR A 81 -7.00 -5.66 7.16
N ARG A 82 -6.63 -6.87 6.72
CA ARG A 82 -6.81 -8.10 7.52
C ARG A 82 -5.82 -8.21 8.68
N ARG A 83 -4.64 -7.60 8.55
CA ARG A 83 -3.52 -7.72 9.52
C ARG A 83 -2.93 -6.37 9.94
N GLY A 84 -3.48 -5.27 9.43
CA GLY A 84 -3.05 -3.90 9.66
C GLY A 84 -4.10 -2.92 9.14
N GLY A 85 -3.67 -1.87 8.45
CA GLY A 85 -4.56 -0.86 7.90
C GLY A 85 -4.07 -0.24 6.60
N VAL A 86 -4.89 0.62 6.02
CA VAL A 86 -4.57 1.44 4.85
C VAL A 86 -4.89 2.89 5.18
N GLU A 87 -3.92 3.78 4.96
CA GLU A 87 -4.15 5.23 4.95
C GLU A 87 -4.49 5.66 3.51
N VAL A 88 -5.62 6.33 3.32
CA VAL A 88 -6.02 6.88 2.02
C VAL A 88 -5.70 8.37 1.98
N ARG A 89 -4.86 8.77 1.03
CA ARG A 89 -4.43 10.17 0.85
C ARG A 89 -4.68 10.63 -0.59
N PRO A 90 -5.41 11.73 -0.81
CA PRO A 90 -5.45 12.37 -2.12
C PRO A 90 -4.05 12.83 -2.56
N ILE A 91 -3.72 12.62 -3.83
CA ILE A 91 -2.51 13.16 -4.45
C ILE A 91 -2.82 14.57 -4.97
N LEU A 92 -1.93 15.53 -4.71
CA LEU A 92 -2.05 16.87 -5.27
C LEU A 92 -1.84 16.80 -6.79
N GLY A 93 -2.82 17.30 -7.54
CA GLY A 93 -2.75 17.50 -8.99
C GLY A 93 -2.20 18.88 -9.35
#